data_AF-A0A401QE46-F1
#
_entry.id   AF-A0A401QE46-F1
#
_cell.length_a   1.000
_cell.length_b   1.000
_cell.length_c   1.000
_cell.angle_alpha   90.00
_cell.angle_beta   90.00
_cell.angle_gamma   90.00
#
_symmetry.space_group_name_H-M   'P 1'
#
loop_
_entity.id
_entity.type
_entity.pdbx_description
1 polymer ?
#
loop_
_entity_poly.entity_id
_entity_poly.type
_entity_poly.pdbx_seq_one_letter_code
_entity_poly.pdbx_strand_id
1 'polypeptide(L)'
;MLRVLNFHVSFEHPHKYLLHYLVSLRSWMNRHTWKRTPLAVTAWAVLRDSYHGTLCLRQPPQHIAIAVVYFALQCYGVEVPGDVAAGRAWWQ
;
A
#
# COMPACT_ATOMS: atom_id res chain seq x y z
N MET A 1 -21.82 13.10 -16.79
CA MET A 1 -20.95 12.12 -16.09
C MET A 1 -21.70 11.18 -15.15
N LEU A 2 -22.56 11.65 -14.24
CA LEU A 2 -23.25 10.77 -13.27
C LEU A 2 -24.06 9.61 -13.90
N ARG A 3 -24.71 9.85 -15.04
CA ARG A 3 -25.42 8.80 -15.80
C ARG A 3 -24.49 7.68 -16.30
N VAL A 4 -23.24 8.00 -16.66
CA VAL A 4 -22.25 7.01 -17.14
C VAL A 4 -21.77 6.12 -15.98
N LEU A 5 -21.73 6.67 -14.77
CA LEU A 5 -21.36 5.95 -13.55
C LEU A 5 -22.55 5.26 -12.88
N ASN A 6 -23.73 5.24 -13.51
CA ASN A 6 -24.98 4.73 -12.92
C ASN A 6 -25.27 5.30 -11.53
N PHE A 7 -24.90 6.57 -11.29
CA PHE A 7 -24.99 7.24 -9.98
C PHE A 7 -24.23 6.55 -8.83
N HIS A 8 -23.30 5.65 -9.15
CA HIS A 8 -22.43 5.00 -8.17
C HIS A 8 -21.25 5.92 -7.81
N VAL A 9 -21.52 6.91 -6.95
CA VAL A 9 -20.55 7.93 -6.53
C VAL A 9 -19.76 7.59 -5.27
N SER A 10 -20.17 6.55 -4.54
CA SER A 10 -19.45 6.05 -3.37
C SER A 10 -18.55 4.89 -3.78
N PHE A 11 -17.24 5.04 -3.59
CA PHE A 11 -16.26 3.98 -3.80
C PHE A 11 -15.15 4.06 -2.76
N GLU A 12 -14.57 2.90 -2.45
CA GLU A 12 -13.46 2.82 -1.52
C GLU A 12 -12.14 3.14 -2.22
N HIS A 13 -11.33 3.99 -1.58
CA HIS A 13 -10.03 4.35 -2.08
C HIS A 13 -8.90 3.53 -1.43
N PRO A 14 -7.85 3.18 -2.18
CA PRO A 14 -6.64 2.54 -1.64
C PRO A 14 -6.00 3.29 -0.47
N HIS A 15 -6.24 4.60 -0.35
CA HIS A 15 -5.65 5.48 0.66
C HIS A 15 -5.97 5.03 2.10
N LYS A 16 -7.22 4.59 2.32
CA LYS A 16 -7.68 4.08 3.62
C LYS A 16 -6.88 2.85 4.04
N TYR A 17 -6.67 1.92 3.11
CA TYR A 17 -5.92 0.69 3.34
C TYR A 17 -4.42 0.93 3.45
N LEU A 18 -3.87 1.84 2.64
CA LEU A 18 -2.47 2.22 2.68
C LEU A 18 -2.09 2.74 4.08
N LEU A 19 -2.89 3.64 4.65
CA LEU A 19 -2.65 4.14 5.99
C LEU A 19 -2.70 3.03 7.04
N HIS A 20 -3.69 2.13 6.94
CA HIS A 20 -3.82 0.99 7.84
C HIS A 20 -2.57 0.11 7.81
N TYR A 21 -2.10 -0.28 6.62
CA TYR A 21 -0.90 -1.12 6.48
C TYR A 21 0.38 -0.41 6.97
N LEU A 22 0.55 0.87 6.69
CA LEU A 22 1.72 1.63 7.16
C LEU A 22 1.76 1.74 8.69
N VAL A 23 0.61 1.92 9.34
CA VAL A 23 0.53 1.97 10.81
C VAL A 23 0.85 0.61 11.43
N SER A 24 0.34 -0.48 10.86
CA SER A 24 0.68 -1.84 11.28
C SER A 24 2.17 -2.15 11.08
N LEU A 25 2.75 -1.80 9.92
CA LEU A 25 4.18 -2.01 9.68
C LEU A 25 5.08 -1.22 10.64
N ARG A 26 4.66 -0.01 11.01
CA ARG A 26 5.40 0.81 11.98
C ARG A 26 5.51 0.14 13.35
N SER A 27 4.54 -0.68 13.77
CA SER A 27 4.61 -1.39 15.05
C SER A 27 5.55 -2.59 14.99
N TRP A 28 5.75 -3.18 13.81
CA TRP A 28 6.65 -4.33 13.60
C TRP A 28 8.10 -3.92 13.34
N MET A 29 8.33 -2.71 12.81
CA MET A 29 9.66 -2.22 12.47
C MET A 29 10.36 -1.46 13.61
N ASN A 30 11.69 -1.58 13.68
CA ASN A 30 12.52 -0.77 14.57
C ASN A 30 12.36 0.73 14.29
N ARG A 31 12.21 1.53 15.36
CA ARG A 31 12.05 3.00 15.28
C ARG A 31 13.17 3.68 14.48
N HIS A 32 14.39 3.17 14.55
CA HIS A 32 15.54 3.71 13.82
C HIS A 32 15.44 3.47 12.31
N THR A 33 15.10 2.25 11.90
CA THR A 33 14.89 1.89 10.49
C THR A 33 13.73 2.70 9.90
N TRP A 34 12.60 2.75 10.60
CA TRP A 34 11.42 3.50 10.16
C TRP A 34 11.69 5.00 9.95
N LYS A 35 12.49 5.63 10.80
CA LYS A 35 12.86 7.05 10.65
C LYS A 35 13.81 7.31 9.49
N ARG A 36 14.66 6.33 9.14
CA ARG A 36 15.69 6.49 8.11
C ARG A 36 15.13 6.29 6.70
N THR A 37 14.14 5.41 6.55
CA THR A 37 13.52 5.10 5.26
C THR A 37 12.20 5.86 5.10
N PRO A 38 12.06 6.76 4.10
CA PRO A 38 10.79 7.45 3.84
C PRO A 38 9.79 6.53 3.12
N LEU A 39 9.47 5.39 3.74
CA LEU A 39 8.60 4.34 3.20
C LEU A 39 7.18 4.86 2.95
N ALA A 40 6.63 5.62 3.91
CA ALA A 40 5.30 6.19 3.76
C ALA A 40 5.24 7.16 2.56
N VAL A 41 6.24 8.04 2.41
CA VAL A 41 6.27 9.04 1.33
C VAL A 41 6.37 8.39 -0.03
N THR A 42 7.23 7.38 -0.17
CA THR A 42 7.38 6.62 -1.42
C THR A 42 6.15 5.80 -1.75
N ALA A 43 5.56 5.10 -0.78
CA ALA A 43 4.32 4.38 -0.99
C ALA A 43 3.19 5.34 -1.43
N TRP A 44 3.10 6.54 -0.84
CA TRP A 44 2.17 7.57 -1.29
C TRP A 44 2.43 8.07 -2.71
N ALA A 45 3.68 8.26 -3.10
CA ALA A 45 4.07 8.67 -4.44
C ALA A 45 3.69 7.60 -5.48
N VAL A 46 4.05 6.33 -5.22
CA VAL A 46 3.74 5.21 -6.11
C VAL A 46 2.22 4.98 -6.21
N LEU A 47 1.48 5.18 -5.11
CA LEU A 47 0.02 5.13 -5.15
C LEU A 47 -0.54 6.22 -6.07
N ARG A 48 0.00 7.44 -6.03
CA ARG A 48 -0.39 8.53 -6.95
C ARG A 48 -0.12 8.13 -8.40
N ASP A 49 1.04 7.54 -8.67
CA ASP A 49 1.41 7.08 -10.00
C ASP A 49 0.44 6.02 -10.56
N SER A 50 -0.11 5.17 -9.68
CA SER A 50 -1.08 4.14 -10.08
C SER A 50 -2.38 4.71 -10.68
N TYR A 51 -2.76 5.94 -10.34
CA TYR A 51 -3.95 6.61 -10.89
C TYR A 51 -3.78 7.11 -12.32
N HIS A 52 -2.54 7.26 -12.79
CA HIS A 52 -2.28 7.61 -14.18
C HIS A 52 -2.50 6.41 -15.13
N GLY A 53 -2.62 5.20 -14.59
CA GLY A 53 -2.89 3.97 -15.34
C GLY A 53 -4.29 3.40 -15.10
N THR A 54 -4.55 2.22 -15.67
CA THR A 54 -5.83 1.50 -15.49
C THR A 54 -5.85 0.59 -14.25
N LEU A 55 -4.85 0.69 -13.36
CA LEU A 55 -4.71 -0.21 -12.20
C LEU A 55 -5.91 -0.12 -11.26
N CYS A 56 -6.38 1.09 -10.96
CA CYS A 56 -7.55 1.33 -10.10
C CYS A 56 -8.87 0.80 -10.68
N LEU A 57 -8.92 0.46 -11.97
CA LEU A 57 -10.09 -0.13 -12.62
C LEU A 57 -10.05 -1.67 -12.63
N ARG A 58 -8.86 -2.26 -12.51
CA ARG A 58 -8.63 -3.70 -12.65
C ARG A 58 -8.49 -4.42 -11.32
N GLN A 59 -7.98 -3.73 -10.31
CA GLN A 59 -7.64 -4.32 -9.02
C GLN A 59 -8.42 -3.66 -7.89
N PRO A 60 -8.82 -4.43 -6.87
CA PRO A 60 -9.50 -3.87 -5.72
C PRO A 60 -8.55 -2.97 -4.91
N PRO A 61 -9.07 -1.93 -4.22
CA PRO A 61 -8.25 -0.91 -3.58
C PRO A 61 -7.31 -1.46 -2.50
N GLN A 62 -7.67 -2.57 -1.86
CA GLN A 62 -6.86 -3.27 -0.85
C GLN A 62 -5.58 -3.86 -1.47
N HIS A 63 -5.71 -4.51 -2.63
CA HIS A 63 -4.56 -5.10 -3.33
C HIS A 63 -3.61 -4.04 -3.85
N ILE A 64 -4.13 -2.92 -4.35
CA ILE A 64 -3.30 -1.80 -4.79
C ILE A 64 -2.51 -1.24 -3.60
N ALA A 65 -3.16 -1.03 -2.46
CA ALA A 65 -2.50 -0.52 -1.27
C ALA A 65 -1.35 -1.42 -0.80
N ILE A 66 -1.56 -2.75 -0.75
CA ILE A 66 -0.51 -3.67 -0.30
C ILE A 66 0.62 -3.84 -1.32
N ALA A 67 0.29 -3.85 -2.62
CA ALA A 67 1.29 -3.93 -3.69
C ALA A 67 2.21 -2.70 -3.69
N VAL A 68 1.66 -1.52 -3.44
CA VAL A 68 2.43 -0.27 -3.35
C VAL A 68 3.36 -0.26 -2.14
N VAL A 69 2.89 -0.76 -0.99
CA VAL A 69 3.73 -0.91 0.21
C VAL A 69 4.84 -1.93 -0.02
N TYR A 70 4.52 -3.08 -0.62
CA TYR A 70 5.50 -4.11 -0.97
C TYR A 70 6.56 -3.57 -1.94
N PHE A 71 6.14 -2.85 -2.97
CA PHE A 71 7.06 -2.21 -3.91
C PHE A 71 7.96 -1.18 -3.22
N ALA A 72 7.41 -0.35 -2.33
CA ALA A 72 8.20 0.60 -1.56
C ALA A 72 9.23 -0.09 -0.66
N LEU A 73 8.87 -1.22 -0.02
CA LEU A 73 9.81 -2.02 0.78
C LEU A 73 10.95 -2.58 -0.07
N GLN A 74 10.64 -3.10 -1.26
CA GLN A 74 11.62 -3.61 -2.23
C GLN A 74 12.58 -2.50 -2.70
N CYS A 75 12.07 -1.29 -2.98
CA CYS A 75 12.92 -0.15 -3.35
C CYS A 75 13.97 0.22 -2.29
N TYR A 76 13.68 -0.02 -1.01
CA TYR A 76 14.61 0.25 0.09
C TYR A 76 15.38 -0.98 0.57
N GLY A 77 15.15 -2.16 -0.01
CA GLY A 77 15.74 -3.42 0.45
C GLY A 77 15.40 -3.75 1.91
N VAL A 78 14.22 -3.33 2.38
CA VAL A 78 13.78 -3.57 3.75
C VAL A 78 12.96 -4.85 3.79
N GLU A 79 13.46 -5.85 4.52
CA GLU A 79 12.71 -7.06 4.82
C GLU A 79 11.79 -6.83 6.03
N VAL A 80 10.56 -7.32 5.93
CA VAL A 80 9.60 -7.25 7.04
C VAL A 80 9.91 -8.36 8.05
N PRO A 81 10.15 -8.03 9.33
CA PRO A 81 10.37 -9.04 10.36
C PRO A 81 9.11 -9.92 10.50
N GLY A 82 9.20 -11.20 10.14
CA GLY A 82 8.10 -12.16 10.28
C GLY A 82 7.90 -13.08 9.08
N ASP A 83 8.35 -12.70 7.88
CA ASP A 83 8.15 -13.48 6.65
C ASP A 83 8.81 -14.87 6.73
N VAL A 84 10.02 -14.92 7.29
CA VAL A 84 10.79 -16.16 7.45
C VAL A 84 10.26 -17.04 8.60
N ALA A 85 9.65 -16.44 9.62
CA ALA A 85 9.19 -17.15 10.82
C ALA A 85 7.75 -17.66 10.71
N ALA A 86 6.89 -16.99 9.94
CA ALA A 86 5.47 -17.29 9.84
C ALA A 86 5.10 -18.30 8.75
N GLY A 87 6.02 -18.59 7.80
CA GLY A 87 5.77 -19.49 6.67
C GLY A 87 4.65 -19.00 5.72
N ARG A 88 4.20 -17.77 5.90
CA ARG A 88 3.20 -17.06 5.09
C ARG A 88 3.73 -15.67 4.79
N ALA A 89 3.37 -15.18 3.63
CA ALA A 89 3.72 -13.84 3.25
C ALA A 89 3.08 -12.82 4.20
N TRP A 90 3.82 -11.80 4.62
CA TRP A 90 3.36 -10.79 5.60
C TRP A 90 2.07 -10.05 5.23
N TRP A 91 1.63 -10.15 3.97
CA TRP A 91 0.42 -9.53 3.43
C TRP A 91 -0.84 -10.43 3.45
N GLN A 92 -0.74 -11.69 3.88
CA GLN A 92 -1.87 -12.63 4.03
C GLN A 92 -2.49 -12.56 5.42
#